data_AF-A0A7C7NZ24-F1
#
_entry.id   AF-A0A7C7NZ24-F1
#
_cell.length_a   1.000
_cell.length_b   1.000
_cell.length_c   1.000
_cell.angle_alpha   90.00
_cell.angle_beta   90.00
_cell.angle_gamma   90.00
#
_symmetry.space_group_name_H-M   'P 1'
#
loop_
_entity.id
_entity.type
_entity.pdbx_description
1 polymer ?
#
loop_
_entity_poly.entity_id
_entity_poly.type
_entity_poly.pdbx_seq_one_letter_code
_entity_poly.pdbx_strand_id
1 'polypeptide(L)'
;MSTPRPKAIAWTIAAVSAVAATFHLYAAGFSPFTALIQRPVHLALMATLGFLGVGVQFQQSSRGAEAVDQKIGPPRIGWLNWLLAGLSVLACLYLASESQELVRRSGNPTRLDLVAGAVTVVLVLELARRATGWGLVTVCIMALAYAFSGPYLPGFLAHRGYGITRVVEQLFLSTEGIWGVPLGVSADFVYLFVLFGVVLDTAGGGALLIALANKVAGKTRGGPAKTAAVASAFMGSLSGSAVANVVTTGTFTIPLMKRAGFRPFFAAAIEAAASTGGQLMPPVMGAGAFILATWTNIPYLEVAAAAIIPAIL
;
A
#
# COMPACT_ATOMS: atom_id res chain seq x y z
N MET A 1 17.04 13.88 19.99
CA MET A 1 16.03 13.04 20.65
C MET A 1 14.71 13.30 19.94
N SER A 2 14.07 12.29 19.36
CA SER A 2 12.73 12.44 18.77
C SER A 2 11.78 12.85 19.89
N THR A 3 11.00 13.91 19.70
CA THR A 3 9.90 14.21 20.62
C THR A 3 8.99 12.98 20.68
N PRO A 4 8.77 12.36 21.85
CA PRO A 4 7.96 11.16 21.93
C PRO A 4 6.58 11.46 21.37
N ARG A 5 6.06 10.57 20.51
CA ARG A 5 4.67 10.65 20.05
C ARG A 5 3.77 10.76 21.29
N PRO A 6 2.72 11.59 21.28
CA PRO A 6 1.74 11.62 22.36
C PRO A 6 1.31 10.18 22.70
N LYS A 7 1.37 9.81 23.98
CA LYS A 7 1.07 8.43 24.44
C LYS A 7 -0.27 7.93 23.89
N ALA A 8 -1.27 8.81 23.81
CA ALA A 8 -2.57 8.53 23.22
C ALA A 8 -2.47 7.98 21.78
N ILE A 9 -1.69 8.61 20.91
CA ILE A 9 -1.53 8.18 19.52
C ILE A 9 -0.84 6.81 19.46
N ALA A 10 0.20 6.60 20.26
CA ALA A 10 0.91 5.32 20.28
C ALA A 10 -0.02 4.17 20.72
N TRP A 11 -0.82 4.39 21.76
CA TRP A 11 -1.82 3.43 22.23
C TRP A 11 -2.91 3.17 21.20
N THR A 12 -3.42 4.21 20.52
CA THR A 12 -4.42 4.05 19.47
C THR A 12 -3.87 3.29 18.27
N ILE A 13 -2.65 3.59 17.81
CA ILE A 13 -2.01 2.83 16.72
C ILE A 13 -1.87 1.37 17.13
N ALA A 14 -1.35 1.09 18.34
CA ALA A 14 -1.19 -0.28 18.82
C ALA A 14 -2.53 -1.03 18.90
N ALA A 15 -3.58 -0.38 19.43
CA ALA A 15 -4.91 -0.96 19.52
C ALA A 15 -5.51 -1.24 18.13
N VAL A 16 -5.44 -0.27 17.21
CA VAL A 16 -5.97 -0.42 15.84
C VAL A 16 -5.19 -1.47 15.06
N SER A 17 -3.87 -1.55 15.22
CA SER A 17 -3.05 -2.61 14.61
C SER A 17 -3.41 -3.98 15.15
N ALA A 18 -3.64 -4.12 16.46
CA ALA A 18 -4.09 -5.38 17.05
C ALA A 18 -5.47 -5.78 16.52
N VAL A 19 -6.43 -4.85 16.50
CA VAL A 19 -7.76 -5.07 15.94
C VAL A 19 -7.68 -5.46 14.47
N ALA A 20 -6.84 -4.77 13.68
CA ALA A 20 -6.65 -5.10 12.28
C ALA A 20 -6.05 -6.50 12.08
N ALA A 21 -5.03 -6.87 12.86
CA ALA A 21 -4.45 -8.21 12.79
C ALA A 21 -5.49 -9.28 13.13
N THR A 22 -6.22 -9.12 14.24
CA THR A 22 -7.26 -10.06 14.65
C THR A 22 -8.40 -10.15 13.64
N PHE A 23 -8.87 -9.01 13.11
CA PHE A 23 -9.95 -8.95 12.13
C PHE A 23 -9.61 -9.73 10.86
N HIS A 24 -8.43 -9.49 10.27
CA HIS A 24 -8.04 -10.15 9.04
C HIS A 24 -7.72 -11.63 9.25
N LEU A 25 -7.09 -12.00 10.37
CA LEU A 25 -6.87 -13.41 10.71
C LEU A 25 -8.20 -14.14 10.94
N TYR A 26 -9.18 -13.49 11.56
CA TYR A 26 -10.52 -14.07 11.76
C TYR A 26 -11.26 -14.24 10.44
N ALA A 27 -11.27 -13.19 9.60
CA ALA A 27 -11.91 -13.21 8.29
C ALA A 27 -11.34 -14.32 7.39
N ALA A 28 -10.01 -14.51 7.42
CA ALA A 28 -9.34 -15.54 6.63
C ALA A 28 -9.49 -16.95 7.19
N GLY A 29 -9.53 -17.11 8.52
CA GLY A 29 -9.49 -18.42 9.17
C GLY A 29 -10.86 -19.03 9.48
N PHE A 30 -11.89 -18.21 9.73
CA PHE A 30 -13.16 -18.69 10.27
C PHE A 30 -14.36 -18.33 9.40
N SER A 31 -14.53 -17.05 9.06
CA SER A 31 -15.73 -16.60 8.36
C SER A 31 -15.42 -15.44 7.42
N PRO A 32 -15.48 -15.64 6.10
CA PRO A 32 -15.35 -14.54 5.15
C PRO A 32 -16.56 -13.61 5.27
N PHE A 33 -16.30 -12.31 5.29
CA PHE A 33 -17.36 -11.31 5.32
C PHE A 33 -17.77 -10.93 3.89
N THR A 34 -18.96 -10.34 3.75
CA THR A 34 -19.37 -9.77 2.45
C THR A 34 -18.50 -8.55 2.11
N ALA A 35 -18.34 -8.27 0.82
CA ALA A 35 -17.49 -7.17 0.34
C ALA A 35 -17.82 -5.81 0.97
N LEU A 36 -19.11 -5.51 1.15
CA LEU A 36 -19.60 -4.26 1.73
C LEU A 36 -19.45 -4.17 3.26
N ILE A 37 -18.98 -5.24 3.91
CA ILE A 37 -18.61 -5.21 5.33
C ILE A 37 -17.09 -5.23 5.45
N GLN A 38 -16.43 -6.17 4.76
CA GLN A 38 -15.00 -6.37 4.90
C GLN A 38 -14.18 -5.18 4.41
N ARG A 39 -14.50 -4.65 3.23
CA ARG A 39 -13.71 -3.60 2.57
C ARG A 39 -13.81 -2.25 3.30
N PRO A 40 -15.00 -1.82 3.77
CA PRO A 40 -15.10 -0.63 4.61
C PRO A 40 -14.39 -0.77 5.96
N VAL A 41 -14.50 -1.93 6.63
CA VAL A 41 -13.79 -2.15 7.89
C VAL A 41 -12.28 -2.13 7.66
N HIS A 42 -11.78 -2.80 6.63
CA HIS A 42 -10.38 -2.74 6.23
C HIS A 42 -9.93 -1.30 5.97
N LEU A 43 -10.67 -0.53 5.15
CA LEU A 43 -10.33 0.86 4.86
C LEU A 43 -10.34 1.74 6.12
N ALA A 44 -11.31 1.56 7.02
CA ALA A 44 -11.38 2.31 8.28
C ALA A 44 -10.14 2.08 9.14
N LEU A 45 -9.71 0.82 9.27
CA LEU A 45 -8.52 0.44 10.03
C LEU A 45 -7.26 1.00 9.36
N MET A 46 -7.10 0.79 8.06
CA MET A 46 -5.92 1.25 7.32
C MET A 46 -5.84 2.78 7.23
N ALA A 47 -6.97 3.47 7.07
CA ALA A 47 -7.03 4.94 7.08
C ALA A 47 -6.70 5.52 8.45
N THR A 48 -7.13 4.87 9.54
CA THR A 48 -6.77 5.29 10.90
C THR A 48 -5.26 5.15 11.13
N LEU A 49 -4.68 4.00 10.77
CA LEU A 49 -3.23 3.79 10.80
C LEU A 49 -2.49 4.76 9.85
N GLY A 50 -3.11 5.08 8.71
CA GLY A 50 -2.64 6.06 7.76
C GLY A 50 -2.55 7.46 8.35
N PHE A 51 -3.67 8.05 8.75
CA PHE A 51 -3.70 9.43 9.24
C PHE A 51 -2.95 9.63 10.56
N LEU A 52 -2.95 8.63 11.45
CA LEU A 52 -2.25 8.72 12.74
C LEU A 52 -0.79 8.23 12.67
N GLY A 53 -0.47 7.28 11.79
CA GLY A 53 0.85 6.67 11.67
C GLY A 53 1.74 7.22 10.56
N VAL A 54 1.16 7.59 9.41
CA VAL A 54 1.86 8.03 8.18
C VAL A 54 2.19 9.53 8.20
N GLY A 55 2.09 10.18 9.36
CA GLY A 55 2.52 11.58 9.49
C GLY A 55 3.88 11.87 8.82
N VAL A 56 4.87 10.96 8.82
CA VAL A 56 6.31 11.33 8.80
C VAL A 56 7.13 11.09 7.53
N GLN A 57 6.70 10.38 6.48
CA GLN A 57 7.72 9.86 5.55
C GLN A 57 8.06 10.72 4.33
N PHE A 58 7.42 11.87 4.12
CA PHE A 58 7.81 12.80 3.05
C PHE A 58 8.40 14.11 3.57
N GLN A 59 9.65 14.01 4.03
CA GLN A 59 10.59 15.13 3.93
C GLN A 59 12.02 14.63 3.66
N GLN A 60 12.18 13.69 2.72
CA GLN A 60 13.44 13.58 1.99
C GLN A 60 13.31 14.42 0.72
N SER A 61 13.44 15.74 0.90
CA SER A 61 13.78 16.61 -0.23
C SER A 61 15.24 16.36 -0.55
N SER A 62 15.46 15.70 -1.69
CA SER A 62 16.75 15.62 -2.35
C SER A 62 17.31 17.02 -2.57
N ARG A 63 18.28 17.42 -1.75
CA ARG A 63 19.29 18.42 -2.12
C ARG A 63 20.58 18.15 -1.36
N GLY A 64 21.57 17.68 -2.11
CA GLY A 64 22.97 17.68 -1.71
C GLY A 64 23.36 16.50 -0.82
N ALA A 65 24.32 15.71 -1.30
CA ALA A 65 25.26 15.06 -0.41
C ALA A 65 25.82 16.14 0.55
N GLU A 66 25.91 15.82 1.84
CA GLU A 66 26.33 16.70 2.95
C GLU A 66 25.22 17.56 3.57
N ALA A 67 24.28 16.92 4.27
CA ALA A 67 23.57 17.55 5.39
C ALA A 67 23.46 16.58 6.56
N VAL A 68 24.25 16.90 7.57
CA VAL A 68 24.34 16.35 8.93
C VAL A 68 22.96 16.17 9.59
N ASP A 69 22.78 15.03 10.27
CA ASP A 69 21.89 14.73 11.41
C ASP A 69 20.79 15.76 11.77
N GLN A 70 19.90 16.10 10.84
CA GLN A 70 18.62 16.71 11.20
C GLN A 70 17.62 15.59 11.45
N LYS A 71 17.49 15.26 12.73
CA LYS A 71 16.40 14.46 13.31
C LYS A 71 15.04 15.10 12.98
N ILE A 72 14.50 14.79 11.81
CA ILE A 72 13.11 15.07 11.47
C ILE A 72 12.27 14.09 12.31
N GLY A 73 11.81 14.56 13.47
CA GLY A 73 10.85 13.83 14.29
C GLY A 73 9.55 13.57 13.51
N PRO A 74 8.67 12.68 14.01
CA PRO A 74 7.34 12.56 13.44
C PRO A 74 6.69 13.95 13.37
N PRO A 75 6.22 14.44 12.20
CA PRO A 75 5.54 15.71 12.12
C PRO A 75 4.41 15.70 13.12
N ARG A 76 4.21 16.89 13.67
CA ARG A 76 3.21 17.13 14.70
C ARG A 76 1.88 16.60 14.17
N ILE A 77 1.45 15.48 14.75
CA ILE A 77 0.13 14.92 14.51
C ILE A 77 -0.84 15.92 15.13
N GLY A 78 -1.34 16.83 14.30
CA GLY A 78 -2.33 17.81 14.70
C GLY A 78 -3.68 17.16 14.93
N TRP A 79 -4.58 17.89 15.59
CA TRP A 79 -5.98 17.52 15.77
C TRP A 79 -6.67 17.16 14.44
N LEU A 80 -6.21 17.73 13.32
CA LEU A 80 -6.68 17.42 11.98
C LEU A 80 -6.53 15.93 11.63
N ASN A 81 -5.45 15.26 12.05
CA ASN A 81 -5.27 13.83 11.74
C ASN A 81 -6.28 12.95 12.49
N TRP A 82 -6.65 13.35 13.71
CA TRP A 82 -7.72 12.71 14.46
C TRP A 82 -9.07 12.92 13.81
N LEU A 83 -9.33 14.14 13.31
CA LEU A 83 -10.55 14.44 12.56
C LEU A 83 -10.63 13.57 11.29
N LEU A 84 -9.57 13.51 10.49
CA LEU A 84 -9.55 12.72 9.25
C LEU A 84 -9.73 11.22 9.53
N ALA A 85 -9.04 10.68 10.54
CA ALA A 85 -9.22 9.30 10.97
C ALA A 85 -10.67 9.03 11.44
N GLY A 86 -11.23 9.92 12.27
CA GLY A 86 -12.59 9.81 12.76
C GLY A 86 -13.63 9.86 11.62
N LEU A 87 -13.48 10.79 10.68
CA LEU A 87 -14.37 10.88 9.52
C LEU A 87 -14.28 9.64 8.62
N SER A 88 -13.08 9.07 8.43
CA SER A 88 -12.92 7.82 7.68
C SER A 88 -13.64 6.65 8.35
N VAL A 89 -13.49 6.52 9.67
CA VAL A 89 -14.18 5.48 10.44
C VAL A 89 -15.69 5.66 10.35
N LEU A 90 -16.20 6.87 10.56
CA LEU A 90 -17.64 7.15 10.49
C LEU A 90 -18.24 6.85 9.11
N ALA A 91 -17.56 7.26 8.03
CA ALA A 91 -18.05 7.03 6.68
C ALA A 91 -18.06 5.52 6.31
N CYS A 92 -17.04 4.78 6.75
CA CYS A 92 -16.99 3.33 6.54
C CYS A 92 -18.01 2.58 7.39
N LEU A 93 -18.21 2.99 8.65
CA LEU A 93 -19.23 2.42 9.54
C LEU A 93 -20.63 2.66 9.00
N TYR A 94 -20.90 3.85 8.47
CA TYR A 94 -22.18 4.17 7.82
C TYR A 94 -22.48 3.20 6.66
N LEU A 95 -21.51 2.97 5.77
CA LEU A 95 -21.71 2.02 4.68
C LEU A 95 -21.90 0.59 5.18
N ALA A 96 -21.11 0.15 6.16
CA ALA A 96 -21.21 -1.19 6.71
C ALA A 96 -22.57 -1.44 7.39
N SER A 97 -23.08 -0.46 8.16
CA SER A 97 -24.38 -0.56 8.83
C SER A 97 -25.56 -0.49 7.87
N GLU A 98 -25.48 0.37 6.85
CA GLU A 98 -26.56 0.59 5.88
C GLU A 98 -26.47 -0.35 4.66
N SER A 99 -25.49 -1.25 4.61
CA SER A 99 -25.20 -2.09 3.44
C SER A 99 -26.42 -2.85 2.90
N GLN A 100 -27.32 -3.32 3.76
CA GLN A 100 -28.56 -3.98 3.32
C GLN A 100 -29.63 -3.02 2.80
N GLU A 101 -29.75 -1.82 3.37
CA GLU A 101 -30.70 -0.81 2.90
C GLU A 101 -30.20 -0.09 1.64
N LEU A 102 -28.89 0.08 1.48
CA LEU A 102 -28.28 0.66 0.28
C LEU A 102 -28.58 -0.17 -0.97
N VAL A 103 -28.54 -1.51 -0.86
CA VAL A 103 -28.96 -2.40 -1.95
C VAL A 103 -30.44 -2.20 -2.29
N ARG A 104 -31.29 -1.97 -1.29
CA ARG A 104 -32.74 -1.74 -1.48
C ARG A 104 -33.07 -0.37 -2.06
N ARG A 105 -32.22 0.63 -1.84
CA ARG A 105 -32.37 2.02 -2.32
C ARG A 105 -31.56 2.32 -3.60
N SER A 106 -31.05 1.29 -4.27
CA SER A 106 -30.26 1.42 -5.50
C SER A 106 -30.97 2.31 -6.54
N GLY A 107 -30.29 3.34 -7.05
CA GLY A 107 -30.86 4.35 -7.95
C GLY A 107 -31.56 5.55 -7.28
N ASN A 108 -31.68 5.58 -5.95
CA ASN A 108 -32.25 6.71 -5.20
C ASN A 108 -31.45 7.02 -3.92
N PRO A 109 -30.21 7.55 -4.06
CA PRO A 109 -29.35 7.85 -2.91
C PRO A 109 -29.93 8.99 -2.08
N THR A 110 -29.88 8.82 -0.76
CA THR A 110 -30.24 9.86 0.20
C THR A 110 -29.19 10.95 0.24
N ARG A 111 -29.51 12.11 0.85
CA ARG A 111 -28.53 13.19 1.06
C ARG A 111 -27.34 12.73 1.91
N LEU A 112 -27.57 11.83 2.87
CA LEU A 112 -26.49 11.29 3.71
C LEU A 112 -25.54 10.41 2.90
N ASP A 113 -26.06 9.60 1.97
CA ASP A 113 -25.24 8.78 1.08
C ASP A 113 -24.30 9.65 0.23
N LEU A 114 -24.84 10.75 -0.30
CA LEU A 114 -24.07 11.68 -1.12
C LEU A 114 -22.97 12.39 -0.32
N VAL A 115 -23.28 12.82 0.91
CA VAL A 115 -22.31 13.47 1.80
C VAL A 115 -21.24 12.48 2.24
N ALA A 116 -21.62 11.28 2.69
CA ALA A 116 -20.69 10.24 3.12
C ALA A 116 -19.76 9.83 1.96
N GLY A 117 -20.30 9.68 0.76
CA GLY A 117 -19.49 9.34 -0.42
C GLY A 117 -18.55 10.46 -0.84
N ALA A 118 -19.00 11.71 -0.88
CA ALA A 118 -18.13 12.85 -1.19
C ALA A 118 -17.00 12.99 -0.16
N VAL A 119 -17.32 12.86 1.13
CA VAL A 119 -16.32 12.88 2.22
C VAL A 119 -15.31 11.73 2.05
N THR A 120 -15.78 10.51 1.75
CA THR A 120 -14.91 9.35 1.55
C THR A 120 -13.97 9.53 0.36
N VAL A 121 -14.45 10.07 -0.76
CA VAL A 121 -13.60 10.39 -1.92
C VAL A 121 -12.46 11.34 -1.52
N VAL A 122 -12.78 12.43 -0.81
CA VAL A 122 -11.76 13.40 -0.35
C VAL A 122 -10.77 12.75 0.61
N LEU A 123 -11.26 11.95 1.57
CA LEU A 123 -10.40 11.25 2.54
C LEU A 123 -9.47 10.25 1.88
N VAL A 124 -9.95 9.46 0.92
CA VAL A 124 -9.14 8.49 0.17
C VAL A 124 -8.08 9.21 -0.68
N LEU A 125 -8.44 10.32 -1.34
CA LEU A 125 -7.47 11.12 -2.09
C LEU A 125 -6.40 11.74 -1.18
N GLU A 126 -6.78 12.26 -0.03
CA GLU A 126 -5.84 12.83 0.94
C GLU A 126 -4.94 11.75 1.57
N LEU A 127 -5.49 10.57 1.85
CA LEU A 127 -4.72 9.42 2.32
C LEU A 127 -3.72 8.95 1.24
N ALA A 128 -4.17 8.82 0.00
CA ALA A 128 -3.32 8.48 -1.14
C ALA A 128 -2.22 9.52 -1.33
N ARG A 129 -2.53 10.82 -1.23
CA ARG A 129 -1.54 11.90 -1.32
C ARG A 129 -0.45 11.78 -0.27
N ARG A 130 -0.81 11.40 0.97
CA ARG A 130 0.14 11.21 2.06
C ARG A 130 0.98 9.95 1.90
N ALA A 131 0.40 8.88 1.35
CA ALA A 131 1.07 7.59 1.22
C ALA A 131 1.97 7.50 -0.02
N THR A 132 1.51 7.99 -1.17
CA THR A 132 2.17 7.80 -2.49
C THR A 132 2.60 9.11 -3.15
N GLY A 133 2.18 10.26 -2.62
CA GLY A 133 2.47 11.58 -3.17
C GLY A 133 1.46 12.04 -4.23
N TRP A 134 1.82 13.08 -4.98
CA TRP A 134 0.92 13.74 -5.93
C TRP A 134 0.70 12.98 -7.24
N GLY A 135 1.57 12.03 -7.60
CA GLY A 135 1.51 11.34 -8.89
C GLY A 135 0.16 10.65 -9.12
N LEU A 136 -0.20 9.69 -8.25
CA LEU A 136 -1.48 8.97 -8.35
C LEU A 136 -2.68 9.91 -8.18
N VAL A 137 -2.61 10.83 -7.22
CA VAL A 137 -3.70 11.76 -6.91
C VAL A 137 -4.04 12.66 -8.10
N THR A 138 -3.02 13.12 -8.83
CA THR A 138 -3.23 13.95 -10.03
C THR A 138 -3.99 13.16 -11.09
N VAL A 139 -3.66 11.89 -11.31
CA VAL A 139 -4.39 11.00 -12.23
C VAL A 139 -5.84 10.84 -11.78
N CYS A 140 -6.09 10.60 -10.49
CA CYS A 140 -7.45 10.48 -9.95
C CYS A 140 -8.25 11.78 -10.11
N ILE A 141 -7.66 12.95 -9.84
CA ILE A 141 -8.31 14.26 -10.02
C ILE A 141 -8.62 14.49 -11.51
N MET A 142 -7.71 14.16 -12.42
CA MET A 142 -7.97 14.27 -13.86
C MET A 142 -9.10 13.34 -14.31
N ALA A 143 -9.17 12.11 -13.79
CA ALA A 143 -10.27 11.18 -14.10
C ALA A 143 -11.62 11.67 -13.56
N LEU A 144 -11.64 12.25 -12.35
CA LEU A 144 -12.84 12.88 -11.80
C LEU A 144 -13.25 14.09 -12.65
N ALA A 145 -12.31 14.95 -13.03
CA ALA A 145 -12.57 16.08 -13.91
C ALA A 145 -13.13 15.64 -15.26
N TYR A 146 -12.56 14.59 -15.85
CA TYR A 146 -13.03 13.96 -17.09
C TYR A 146 -14.51 13.55 -16.98
N ALA A 147 -14.91 12.92 -15.88
CA ALA A 147 -16.30 12.50 -15.65
C ALA A 147 -17.31 13.67 -15.74
N PHE A 148 -16.90 14.90 -15.42
CA PHE A 148 -17.75 16.09 -15.53
C PHE A 148 -17.57 16.84 -16.86
N SER A 149 -16.38 16.81 -17.46
CA SER A 149 -16.05 17.62 -18.64
C SER A 149 -16.50 17.04 -19.98
N GLY A 150 -17.08 15.83 -20.00
CA GLY A 150 -17.51 15.13 -21.22
C GLY A 150 -18.14 15.99 -22.33
N PRO A 151 -19.11 16.88 -22.04
CA PRO A 151 -19.77 17.70 -23.07
C PRO A 151 -18.87 18.73 -23.75
N TYR A 152 -17.75 19.08 -23.11
CA TYR A 152 -16.81 20.09 -23.59
C TYR A 152 -15.60 19.47 -24.32
N LEU A 153 -15.50 18.14 -24.37
CA LEU A 153 -14.37 17.44 -24.98
C LEU A 153 -14.64 17.11 -26.45
N PRO A 154 -13.63 17.16 -27.33
CA PRO A 154 -13.80 16.89 -28.75
C PRO A 154 -13.74 15.39 -29.09
N GLY A 155 -14.43 15.01 -30.17
CA GLY A 155 -14.28 13.71 -30.83
C GLY A 155 -14.58 12.51 -29.93
N PHE A 156 -13.68 11.53 -29.91
CA PHE A 156 -13.87 10.26 -29.20
C PHE A 156 -13.86 10.39 -27.66
N LEU A 157 -13.39 11.52 -27.13
CA LEU A 157 -13.38 11.81 -25.68
C LEU A 157 -14.71 12.42 -25.20
N ALA A 158 -15.61 12.77 -26.12
CA ALA A 158 -16.88 13.38 -25.79
C ALA A 158 -17.85 12.36 -25.16
N HIS A 159 -18.53 12.76 -24.09
CA HIS A 159 -19.65 12.02 -23.52
C HIS A 159 -20.64 12.98 -22.87
N ARG A 160 -21.82 12.49 -22.45
CA ARG A 160 -22.91 13.34 -21.91
C ARG A 160 -22.58 14.09 -20.61
N GLY A 161 -21.42 13.82 -20.01
CA GLY A 161 -21.09 14.23 -18.64
C GLY A 161 -21.89 13.45 -17.59
N TYR A 162 -21.35 13.35 -16.38
CA TYR A 162 -22.03 12.73 -15.24
C TYR A 162 -22.33 13.78 -14.16
N GLY A 163 -23.56 13.75 -13.63
CA GLY A 163 -23.92 14.57 -12.47
C GLY A 163 -23.26 14.06 -11.19
N ILE A 164 -23.09 14.94 -10.20
CA ILE A 164 -22.44 14.60 -8.92
C ILE A 164 -23.07 13.39 -8.23
N THR A 165 -24.40 13.28 -8.25
CA THR A 165 -25.15 12.15 -7.70
C THR A 165 -24.70 10.83 -8.31
N ARG A 166 -24.56 10.79 -9.64
CA ARG A 166 -24.16 9.58 -10.36
C ARG A 166 -22.72 9.20 -10.10
N VAL A 167 -21.84 10.20 -10.02
CA VAL A 167 -20.41 9.99 -9.71
C VAL A 167 -20.27 9.42 -8.31
N VAL A 168 -20.95 9.99 -7.31
CA VAL A 168 -20.88 9.50 -5.93
C VAL A 168 -21.52 8.12 -5.79
N GLU A 169 -22.65 7.87 -6.45
CA GLU A 169 -23.28 6.54 -6.48
C GLU A 169 -22.31 5.48 -7.02
N GLN A 170 -21.65 5.75 -8.15
CA GLN A 170 -20.67 4.83 -8.71
C GLN A 170 -19.45 4.65 -7.78
N LEU A 171 -18.92 5.74 -7.22
CA LEU A 171 -17.68 5.67 -6.44
C LEU A 171 -17.85 5.08 -5.04
N PHE A 172 -18.98 5.32 -4.38
CA PHE A 172 -19.19 4.98 -2.98
C PHE A 172 -20.30 3.96 -2.74
N LEU A 173 -21.34 3.91 -3.57
CA LEU A 173 -22.46 2.97 -3.37
C LEU A 173 -22.33 1.69 -4.18
N SER A 174 -21.36 1.64 -5.10
CA SER A 174 -21.05 0.45 -5.90
C SER A 174 -19.73 -0.20 -5.48
N THR A 175 -19.56 -1.46 -5.87
CA THR A 175 -18.28 -2.18 -5.77
C THR A 175 -17.36 -1.94 -6.96
N GLU A 176 -17.68 -1.01 -7.86
CA GLU A 176 -16.83 -0.63 -8.99
C GLU A 176 -15.99 0.62 -8.69
N GLY A 177 -16.21 1.24 -7.52
CA GLY A 177 -15.50 2.43 -7.05
C GLY A 177 -14.47 2.13 -5.96
N ILE A 178 -14.55 2.87 -4.86
CA ILE A 178 -13.64 2.78 -3.71
C ILE A 178 -13.63 1.36 -3.12
N TRP A 179 -14.78 0.71 -3.11
CA TRP A 179 -14.95 -0.64 -2.59
C TRP A 179 -14.59 -1.73 -3.60
N GLY A 180 -13.84 -1.40 -4.64
CA GLY A 180 -13.55 -2.32 -5.73
C GLY A 180 -12.51 -3.38 -5.44
N VAL A 181 -12.15 -4.08 -6.51
CA VAL A 181 -11.19 -5.18 -6.50
C VAL A 181 -9.89 -4.85 -5.77
N PRO A 182 -9.21 -3.69 -6.01
CA PRO A 182 -7.95 -3.41 -5.33
C PRO A 182 -8.05 -3.37 -3.81
N LEU A 183 -9.15 -2.84 -3.26
CA LEU A 183 -9.37 -2.77 -1.82
C LEU A 183 -9.74 -4.15 -1.24
N GLY A 184 -10.52 -4.94 -1.99
CA GLY A 184 -10.81 -6.33 -1.64
C GLY A 184 -9.54 -7.17 -1.54
N VAL A 185 -8.74 -7.14 -2.60
CA VAL A 185 -7.42 -7.78 -2.67
C VAL A 185 -6.51 -7.39 -1.51
N SER A 186 -6.49 -6.10 -1.17
CA SER A 186 -5.73 -5.59 -0.03
C SER A 186 -6.16 -6.25 1.28
N ALA A 187 -7.46 -6.37 1.51
CA ALA A 187 -8.03 -6.99 2.69
C ALA A 187 -7.83 -8.53 2.71
N ASP A 188 -8.04 -9.19 1.57
CA ASP A 188 -8.07 -10.65 1.48
C ASP A 188 -6.67 -11.28 1.53
N PHE A 189 -5.70 -10.64 0.89
CA PHE A 189 -4.37 -11.25 0.68
C PHE A 189 -3.24 -10.35 1.16
N VAL A 190 -3.17 -9.12 0.67
CA VAL A 190 -1.99 -8.26 0.85
C VAL A 190 -1.72 -8.01 2.33
N TYR A 191 -2.76 -7.71 3.10
CA TYR A 191 -2.61 -7.45 4.53
C TYR A 191 -2.00 -8.64 5.28
N LEU A 192 -2.48 -9.86 5.04
CA LEU A 192 -2.00 -11.07 5.72
C LEU A 192 -0.55 -11.38 5.36
N PHE A 193 -0.20 -11.22 4.08
CA PHE A 193 1.16 -11.39 3.60
C PHE A 193 2.13 -10.37 4.20
N VAL A 194 1.73 -9.10 4.27
CA VAL A 194 2.53 -8.05 4.93
C VAL A 194 2.64 -8.31 6.43
N LEU A 195 1.56 -8.72 7.09
CA LEU A 195 1.57 -9.06 8.51
C LEU A 195 2.55 -10.20 8.79
N PHE A 196 2.47 -11.29 8.02
CA PHE A 196 3.40 -12.41 8.14
C PHE A 196 4.84 -11.97 7.85
N GLY A 197 5.05 -11.17 6.81
CA GLY A 197 6.37 -10.64 6.46
C GLY A 197 6.99 -9.86 7.62
N VAL A 198 6.24 -8.93 8.23
CA VAL A 198 6.72 -8.15 9.38
C VAL A 198 7.01 -9.04 10.59
N VAL A 199 6.18 -10.06 10.87
CA VAL A 199 6.44 -11.03 11.94
C VAL A 199 7.73 -11.81 11.67
N LEU A 200 7.94 -12.26 10.42
CA LEU A 200 9.13 -13.00 10.03
C LEU A 200 10.39 -12.13 10.10
N ASP A 201 10.32 -10.87 9.65
CA ASP A 201 11.45 -9.93 9.71
C ASP A 201 11.82 -9.60 11.15
N THR A 202 10.83 -9.30 12.00
CA THR A 202 11.05 -9.04 13.43
C THR A 202 11.58 -10.25 14.21
N ALA A 203 11.26 -11.47 13.76
CA ALA A 203 11.84 -12.70 14.30
C ALA A 203 13.30 -12.97 13.83
N GLY A 204 13.88 -12.09 13.00
CA GLY A 204 15.24 -12.21 12.46
C GLY A 204 15.34 -12.91 11.11
N GLY A 205 14.21 -13.19 10.45
CA GLY A 205 14.15 -13.82 9.14
C GLY A 205 14.88 -13.02 8.06
N GLY A 206 14.80 -11.69 8.07
CA GLY A 206 15.51 -10.84 7.10
C GLY A 206 17.04 -11.03 7.15
N ALA A 207 17.62 -11.05 8.34
CA ALA A 207 19.05 -11.28 8.53
C ALA A 207 19.46 -12.71 8.11
N LEU A 208 18.63 -13.70 8.41
CA LEU A 208 18.82 -15.09 7.97
C LEU A 208 18.85 -15.19 6.44
N LEU A 209 17.92 -14.53 5.75
CA LEU A 209 17.81 -14.55 4.29
C LEU A 209 19.03 -13.88 3.62
N ILE A 210 19.53 -12.78 4.17
CA ILE A 210 20.77 -12.13 3.71
C ILE A 210 21.98 -13.06 3.92
N ALA A 211 22.07 -13.70 5.09
CA ALA A 211 23.15 -14.65 5.37
C ALA A 211 23.12 -15.86 4.42
N LEU A 212 21.93 -16.37 4.11
CA LEU A 212 21.72 -17.45 3.14
C LEU A 212 22.15 -17.03 1.73
N ALA A 213 21.73 -15.85 1.28
CA ALA A 213 22.14 -15.28 -0.01
C ALA A 213 23.66 -15.15 -0.12
N ASN A 214 24.33 -14.71 0.96
CA ASN A 214 25.80 -14.64 0.99
C ASN A 214 26.44 -16.02 0.93
N LYS A 215 25.86 -17.03 1.59
CA LYS A 215 26.35 -18.41 1.55
C LYS A 215 26.23 -19.03 0.16
N VAL A 216 25.14 -18.75 -0.55
CA VAL A 216 24.87 -19.29 -1.90
C VAL A 216 25.75 -18.60 -2.95
N ALA A 217 25.82 -17.27 -2.93
CA ALA A 217 26.40 -16.51 -4.04
C ALA A 217 27.77 -15.88 -3.73
N GLY A 218 28.11 -15.65 -2.46
CA GLY A 218 29.24 -14.80 -2.05
C GLY A 218 30.62 -15.32 -2.47
N LYS A 219 30.79 -16.64 -2.58
CA LYS A 219 32.06 -17.27 -3.01
C LYS A 219 32.24 -17.32 -4.54
N THR A 220 31.28 -16.88 -5.31
CA THR A 220 31.33 -16.94 -6.78
C THR A 220 31.99 -15.68 -7.37
N ARG A 221 32.42 -15.73 -8.65
CA ARG A 221 32.84 -14.52 -9.37
C ARG A 221 31.69 -13.51 -9.40
N GLY A 222 31.99 -12.28 -8.96
CA GLY A 222 30.99 -11.24 -8.76
C GLY A 222 30.09 -11.48 -7.53
N GLY A 223 30.53 -12.30 -6.58
CA GLY A 223 29.76 -12.76 -5.42
C GLY A 223 28.99 -11.66 -4.70
N PRO A 224 29.60 -10.52 -4.34
CA PRO A 224 28.91 -9.36 -3.76
C PRO A 224 27.65 -8.91 -4.51
N ALA A 225 27.72 -8.80 -5.84
CA ALA A 225 26.58 -8.37 -6.66
C ALA A 225 25.49 -9.44 -6.75
N LYS A 226 25.90 -10.71 -6.87
CA LYS A 226 24.95 -11.83 -6.88
C LYS A 226 24.28 -12.03 -5.53
N THR A 227 25.01 -11.85 -4.44
CA THR A 227 24.46 -11.82 -3.08
C THR A 227 23.46 -10.69 -2.93
N ALA A 228 23.74 -9.49 -3.46
CA ALA A 228 22.79 -8.39 -3.47
C ALA A 228 21.50 -8.76 -4.23
N ALA A 229 21.62 -9.38 -5.40
CA ALA A 229 20.47 -9.83 -6.19
C ALA A 229 19.61 -10.87 -5.44
N VAL A 230 20.23 -11.93 -4.93
CA VAL A 230 19.52 -13.01 -4.21
C VAL A 230 18.93 -12.51 -2.89
N ALA A 231 19.65 -11.67 -2.15
CA ALA A 231 19.15 -11.07 -0.92
C ALA A 231 17.96 -10.14 -1.19
N SER A 232 18.04 -9.31 -2.24
CA SER A 232 16.93 -8.43 -2.64
C SER A 232 15.72 -9.23 -3.10
N ALA A 233 15.92 -10.36 -3.78
CA ALA A 233 14.84 -11.25 -4.18
C ALA A 233 14.15 -11.86 -2.96
N PHE A 234 14.91 -12.38 -1.98
CA PHE A 234 14.35 -12.89 -0.73
C PHE A 234 13.72 -11.81 0.15
N MET A 235 14.23 -10.59 0.16
CA MET A 235 13.61 -9.50 0.89
C MET A 235 12.35 -9.00 0.16
N GLY A 236 12.38 -8.98 -1.17
CA GLY A 236 11.25 -8.58 -2.02
C GLY A 236 10.09 -9.54 -1.95
N SER A 237 10.39 -10.83 -1.81
CA SER A 237 9.38 -11.86 -1.59
C SER A 237 8.58 -11.64 -0.31
N LEU A 238 9.15 -10.92 0.66
CA LEU A 238 8.58 -10.65 1.98
C LEU A 238 7.92 -9.28 2.04
N SER A 239 8.54 -8.26 1.43
CA SER A 239 8.09 -6.87 1.52
C SER A 239 7.16 -6.45 0.38
N GLY A 240 7.26 -7.07 -0.80
CA GLY A 240 6.55 -6.66 -2.02
C GLY A 240 6.88 -5.24 -2.51
N SER A 241 7.89 -4.59 -1.92
CA SER A 241 8.17 -3.16 -2.10
C SER A 241 9.63 -2.91 -2.46
N ALA A 242 9.86 -2.35 -3.65
CA ALA A 242 11.19 -2.00 -4.12
C ALA A 242 11.86 -0.96 -3.19
N VAL A 243 11.10 0.02 -2.70
CA VAL A 243 11.64 1.04 -1.77
C VAL A 243 12.01 0.42 -0.43
N ALA A 244 11.16 -0.45 0.11
CA ALA A 244 11.45 -1.13 1.38
C ALA A 244 12.70 -2.00 1.25
N ASN A 245 12.83 -2.74 0.14
CA ASN A 245 14.03 -3.53 -0.16
C ASN A 245 15.30 -2.66 -0.19
N VAL A 246 15.34 -1.58 -0.97
CA VAL A 246 16.54 -0.73 -1.04
C VAL A 246 16.92 -0.19 0.34
N VAL A 247 15.93 0.15 1.18
CA VAL A 247 16.17 0.64 2.54
C VAL A 247 16.67 -0.46 3.47
N THR A 248 16.28 -1.71 3.28
CA THR A 248 16.72 -2.84 4.11
C THR A 248 17.98 -3.49 3.55
N THR A 249 17.94 -4.12 2.37
CA THR A 249 19.07 -4.80 1.76
C THR A 249 20.16 -3.84 1.31
N GLY A 250 19.79 -2.71 0.69
CA GLY A 250 20.73 -1.75 0.12
C GLY A 250 21.71 -1.15 1.13
N THR A 251 21.29 -1.01 2.38
CA THR A 251 22.16 -0.52 3.47
C THR A 251 23.33 -1.46 3.76
N PHE A 252 23.19 -2.75 3.46
CA PHE A 252 24.22 -3.77 3.63
C PHE A 252 24.93 -4.09 2.31
N THR A 253 24.19 -4.26 1.22
CA THR A 253 24.71 -4.74 -0.07
C THR A 253 25.53 -3.69 -0.80
N ILE A 254 25.13 -2.41 -0.78
CA ILE A 254 25.86 -1.33 -1.46
C ILE A 254 27.26 -1.14 -0.86
N PRO A 255 27.43 -1.00 0.47
CA PRO A 255 28.78 -0.92 1.07
C PRO A 255 29.62 -2.17 0.81
N LEU A 256 29.01 -3.35 0.85
CA LEU A 256 29.69 -4.63 0.59
C LEU A 256 30.23 -4.69 -0.84
N MET A 257 29.43 -4.34 -1.84
CA MET A 257 29.87 -4.25 -3.24
C MET A 257 30.99 -3.22 -3.42
N LYS A 258 30.88 -2.04 -2.80
CA LYS A 258 31.93 -1.01 -2.86
C LYS A 258 33.26 -1.51 -2.27
N ARG A 259 33.24 -2.20 -1.13
CA ARG A 259 34.44 -2.80 -0.52
C ARG A 259 35.08 -3.87 -1.40
N ALA A 260 34.27 -4.56 -2.22
CA ALA A 260 34.74 -5.53 -3.20
C ALA A 260 35.25 -4.91 -4.52
N GLY A 261 35.31 -3.57 -4.62
CA GLY A 261 35.86 -2.87 -5.77
C GLY A 261 34.84 -2.38 -6.81
N PHE A 262 33.54 -2.51 -6.56
CA PHE A 262 32.51 -1.98 -7.46
C PHE A 262 32.46 -0.45 -7.39
N ARG A 263 32.32 0.20 -8.56
CA ARG A 263 32.12 1.65 -8.62
C ARG A 263 30.82 2.03 -7.89
N PRO A 264 30.77 3.14 -7.11
CA PRO A 264 29.60 3.47 -6.29
C PRO A 264 28.26 3.53 -7.05
N PHE A 265 28.22 4.15 -8.23
CA PHE A 265 26.99 4.21 -9.03
C PHE A 265 26.58 2.84 -9.57
N PHE A 266 27.54 1.95 -9.86
CA PHE A 266 27.24 0.62 -10.39
C PHE A 266 26.68 -0.27 -9.28
N ALA A 267 27.22 -0.18 -8.06
CA ALA A 267 26.64 -0.85 -6.89
C ALA A 267 25.20 -0.38 -6.61
N ALA A 268 24.94 0.93 -6.67
CA ALA A 268 23.59 1.47 -6.51
C ALA A 268 22.63 1.02 -7.63
N ALA A 269 23.10 0.96 -8.87
CA ALA A 269 22.30 0.49 -10.01
C ALA A 269 21.92 -0.99 -9.88
N ILE A 270 22.87 -1.84 -9.45
CA ILE A 270 22.59 -3.26 -9.19
C ILE A 270 21.53 -3.41 -8.11
N GLU A 271 21.68 -2.70 -6.98
CA GLU A 271 20.71 -2.78 -5.89
C GLU A 271 19.32 -2.30 -6.31
N ALA A 272 19.24 -1.19 -7.04
CA ALA A 272 17.99 -0.65 -7.54
C ALA A 272 17.29 -1.63 -8.51
N ALA A 273 18.04 -2.23 -9.43
CA ALA A 273 17.51 -3.22 -10.36
C ALA A 273 17.03 -4.49 -9.62
N ALA A 274 17.86 -5.03 -8.72
CA ALA A 274 17.54 -6.20 -7.92
C ALA A 274 16.32 -5.98 -7.00
N SER A 275 16.24 -4.82 -6.36
CA SER A 275 15.11 -4.46 -5.50
C SER A 275 13.81 -4.30 -6.28
N THR A 276 13.88 -3.79 -7.51
CA THR A 276 12.72 -3.70 -8.41
C THR A 276 12.25 -5.09 -8.84
N GLY A 277 13.19 -5.98 -9.20
CA GLY A 277 12.90 -7.39 -9.49
C GLY A 277 12.26 -8.14 -8.32
N GLY A 278 12.56 -7.73 -7.07
CA GLY A 278 11.92 -8.25 -5.87
C GLY A 278 10.39 -8.12 -5.86
N GLN A 279 9.79 -7.19 -6.63
CA GLN A 279 8.33 -7.10 -6.78
C GLN A 279 7.73 -8.26 -7.60
N LEU A 280 8.55 -9.00 -8.35
CA LEU A 280 8.10 -10.18 -9.08
C LEU A 280 8.27 -11.46 -8.26
N MET A 281 9.10 -11.43 -7.21
CA MET A 281 9.43 -12.61 -6.43
C MET A 281 8.26 -13.03 -5.52
N PRO A 282 7.73 -14.25 -5.66
CA PRO A 282 6.74 -14.82 -4.73
C PRO A 282 7.33 -15.04 -3.33
N PRO A 283 6.53 -15.04 -2.24
CA PRO A 283 5.06 -15.15 -2.23
C PRO A 283 4.31 -13.84 -2.02
N VAL A 284 4.91 -12.72 -1.63
CA VAL A 284 4.17 -11.46 -1.44
C VAL A 284 4.06 -10.69 -2.74
N MET A 285 5.13 -10.58 -3.54
CA MET A 285 5.12 -9.87 -4.82
C MET A 285 4.61 -8.41 -4.72
N GLY A 286 4.62 -7.68 -5.83
CA GLY A 286 4.02 -6.35 -5.94
C GLY A 286 2.51 -6.41 -6.06
N ALA A 287 1.83 -5.32 -5.70
CA ALA A 287 0.37 -5.19 -5.72
C ALA A 287 -0.29 -5.62 -7.05
N GLY A 288 0.42 -5.46 -8.18
CA GLY A 288 -0.07 -5.85 -9.51
C GLY A 288 -0.37 -7.34 -9.66
N ALA A 289 0.38 -8.23 -8.97
CA ALA A 289 0.16 -9.67 -9.06
C ALA A 289 -1.18 -10.10 -8.46
N PHE A 290 -1.58 -9.47 -7.36
CA PHE A 290 -2.87 -9.75 -6.75
C PHE A 290 -4.05 -9.20 -7.55
N ILE A 291 -3.88 -8.02 -8.16
CA ILE A 291 -4.89 -7.46 -9.08
C ILE A 291 -5.05 -8.40 -10.27
N LEU A 292 -3.94 -8.88 -10.84
CA LEU A 292 -3.96 -9.85 -11.94
C LEU A 292 -4.75 -11.10 -11.55
N ALA A 293 -4.44 -11.73 -10.41
CA ALA A 293 -5.13 -12.92 -9.92
C ALA A 293 -6.65 -12.71 -9.80
N THR A 294 -7.05 -11.54 -9.31
CA THR A 294 -8.49 -11.24 -9.14
C THR A 294 -9.18 -10.95 -10.46
N TRP A 295 -8.52 -10.27 -11.39
CA TRP A 295 -9.09 -9.98 -12.71
C TRP A 295 -9.21 -11.22 -13.59
N THR A 296 -8.23 -12.12 -13.53
CA THR A 296 -8.26 -13.37 -14.27
C THR A 296 -9.10 -14.44 -13.58
N ASN A 297 -9.53 -14.20 -12.34
CA ASN A 297 -10.19 -15.16 -11.47
C ASN A 297 -9.37 -16.46 -11.31
N ILE A 298 -8.04 -16.34 -11.35
CA ILE A 298 -7.08 -17.42 -11.15
C ILE A 298 -6.60 -17.35 -9.69
N PRO A 299 -6.50 -18.49 -8.98
CA PRO A 299 -5.97 -18.50 -7.61
C PRO A 299 -4.60 -17.80 -7.52
N TYR A 300 -4.42 -16.96 -6.49
CA TYR A 300 -3.17 -16.22 -6.30
C TYR A 300 -1.93 -17.11 -6.31
N LEU A 301 -2.02 -18.31 -5.72
CA LEU A 301 -0.92 -19.28 -5.68
C LEU A 301 -0.49 -19.75 -7.08
N GLU A 302 -1.41 -19.83 -8.03
CA GLU A 302 -1.08 -20.18 -9.42
C GLU A 302 -0.37 -19.02 -10.12
N VAL A 303 -0.84 -17.78 -9.89
CA VAL A 303 -0.15 -16.57 -10.39
C VAL A 303 1.25 -16.44 -9.80
N ALA A 304 1.38 -16.69 -8.50
CA ALA A 304 2.65 -16.71 -7.79
C ALA A 304 3.58 -17.80 -8.34
N ALA A 305 3.08 -19.02 -8.57
CA ALA A 305 3.86 -20.09 -9.16
C ALA A 305 4.35 -19.73 -10.58
N ALA A 306 3.49 -19.13 -11.40
CA ALA A 306 3.85 -18.67 -12.74
C ALA A 306 4.93 -17.57 -12.69
N ALA A 307 4.90 -16.70 -11.68
CA ALA A 307 5.86 -15.62 -11.50
C ALA A 307 7.26 -16.07 -11.05
N ILE A 308 7.44 -17.33 -10.63
CA ILE A 308 8.76 -17.89 -10.32
C ILE A 308 9.68 -17.80 -11.54
N ILE A 309 9.15 -18.05 -12.75
CA ILE A 309 9.94 -18.01 -13.99
C ILE A 309 10.52 -16.61 -14.24
N PRO A 310 9.71 -15.53 -14.37
CA PRO A 310 10.24 -14.19 -14.56
C PRO A 310 11.02 -13.66 -13.35
N ALA A 311 10.81 -14.20 -12.15
CA ALA A 311 11.62 -13.83 -10.98
C ALA A 311 13.04 -14.44 -10.99
N ILE A 312 13.24 -15.56 -11.71
CA ILE A 312 14.55 -16.20 -11.89
C ILE A 312 15.35 -15.54 -13.02
N LEU A 313 14.65 -15.08 -14.08
CA LEU A 313 15.23 -14.41 -15.25
C LEU A 313 15.84 -13.05 -14.91
#